data_AF-A0A4U1ETU7-F1
#
_entry.id   AF-A0A4U1ETU7-F1
#
_cell.length_a   1.000
_cell.length_b   1.000
_cell.length_c   1.000
_cell.angle_alpha   90.00
_cell.angle_beta   90.00
_cell.angle_gamma   90.00
#
_symmetry.space_group_name_H-M   'P 1'
#
loop_
_entity.id
_entity.type
_entity.pdbx_description
1 polymer ?
#
loop_
_entity_poly.entity_id
_entity_poly.type
_entity_poly.pdbx_seq_one_letter_code
_entity_poly.pdbx_strand_id
1 'polypeptide(L)' 'MELFSQPFIQAVRQVLSTLGTVVLGTIPVPKGKPLALVEEIRTRNDIKVFSVTKENRNHLLPEIVTCVQSGRK' A
#
# COMPACT_ATOMS: atom_id res chain seq x y z
N MET A 1 -13.37 1.30 -12.96
CA MET A 1 -12.04 0.92 -12.41
C MET A 1 -12.18 0.84 -10.89
N GLU A 2 -11.51 -0.10 -10.24
CA GLU A 2 -11.72 -0.45 -8.82
C GLU A 2 -11.56 0.74 -7.87
N LEU A 3 -10.64 1.67 -8.15
CA LEU A 3 -10.41 2.87 -7.33
C LEU A 3 -11.55 3.89 -7.32
N PHE A 4 -12.57 3.72 -8.17
CA PHE A 4 -13.81 4.51 -8.16
C PHE A 4 -15.01 3.72 -7.61
N SER A 5 -14.81 2.44 -7.27
CA SER A 5 -15.85 1.56 -6.73
C SER A 5 -15.98 1.78 -5.23
N GLN A 6 -17.16 2.24 -4.79
CA GLN A 6 -17.42 2.44 -3.35
C GLN A 6 -17.29 1.15 -2.53
N PRO A 7 -17.80 -0.02 -2.97
CA PRO A 7 -17.55 -1.29 -2.26
C PRO A 7 -16.06 -1.59 -2.09
N PHE A 8 -15.25 -1.34 -3.12
CA PHE A 8 -13.81 -1.56 -3.05
C PHE A 8 -13.14 -0.61 -2.06
N ILE A 9 -13.46 0.68 -2.13
CA ILE A 9 -12.92 1.70 -1.22
C ILE A 9 -13.25 1.35 0.24
N GLN A 10 -14.49 0.93 0.51
CA GLN A 10 -14.92 0.53 1.86
C GLN A 10 -14.18 -0.73 2.34
N ALA A 11 -14.06 -1.75 1.49
CA ALA A 11 -13.34 -2.97 1.83
C ALA A 11 -11.85 -2.68 2.14
N VAL A 12 -11.19 -1.85 1.33
CA VAL A 12 -9.79 -1.46 1.58
C VAL A 12 -9.64 -0.73 2.91
N ARG A 13 -10.51 0.24 3.21
CA ARG A 13 -10.50 0.96 4.50
C ARG A 13 -10.72 0.03 5.69
N GLN A 14 -11.64 -0.91 5.56
CA GLN A 14 -11.93 -1.89 6.62
C GLN A 14 -10.72 -2.78 6.88
N VAL A 15 -10.11 -3.34 5.84
CA VAL A 15 -8.93 -4.21 5.97
C VAL A 15 -7.75 -3.43 6.58
N LEU A 16 -7.50 -2.19 6.15
CA LEU A 16 -6.45 -1.34 6.71
C LEU A 16 -6.71 -0.87 8.15
N SER A 17 -7.96 -0.97 8.63
CA SER A 17 -8.32 -0.66 10.01
C SER A 17 -8.36 -1.90 10.91
N THR A 18 -8.17 -3.09 10.34
CA THR A 18 -8.25 -4.36 11.08
C THR A 18 -6.91 -4.63 11.76
N LEU A 19 -6.90 -4.60 13.10
CA LEU A 19 -5.72 -4.92 13.91
C LEU A 19 -5.22 -6.34 13.60
N GLY A 20 -3.90 -6.52 13.58
CA GLY A 20 -3.25 -7.79 13.29
C GLY A 20 -3.29 -8.23 11.82
N THR A 21 -3.86 -7.42 10.92
CA THR A 21 -3.84 -7.68 9.47
C THR A 21 -2.70 -6.93 8.81
N VAL A 22 -1.80 -7.66 8.13
CA VAL A 22 -0.74 -7.06 7.31
C VAL A 22 -1.19 -7.04 5.85
N VAL A 23 -1.30 -5.84 5.28
CA VAL A 23 -1.68 -5.64 3.88
C VAL A 23 -0.43 -5.40 3.04
N LEU A 24 -0.30 -6.17 1.96
CA LEU A 24 0.71 -5.94 0.92
C LEU A 24 -0.01 -5.66 -0.40
N GLY A 25 0.34 -4.55 -1.04
CA GLY A 25 -0.26 -4.15 -2.30
C GLY A 25 0.57 -3.11 -3.04
N THR A 26 0.19 -2.86 -4.28
CA THR A 26 0.81 -1.83 -5.14
C THR A 26 -0.14 -0.67 -5.32
N ILE A 27 0.38 0.55 -5.21
CA ILE A 27 -0.36 1.76 -5.52
C ILE A 27 0.31 2.51 -6.69
N PRO A 28 -0.45 3.21 -7.54
CA PRO A 28 0.14 3.99 -8.61
C PRO A 28 0.97 5.16 -8.06
N VAL A 29 2.02 5.51 -8.79
CA VAL A 29 2.79 6.75 -8.56
C VAL A 29 1.89 7.94 -8.93
N PRO A 30 1.88 9.04 -8.15
CA PRO A 30 1.10 10.22 -8.47
C PRO A 30 1.44 10.75 -9.84
N LYS A 31 0.45 10.81 -10.72
CA LYS A 31 0.55 11.47 -12.02
C LYS A 31 -0.78 12.15 -12.32
N GLY A 32 -0.75 13.46 -12.51
CA GLY A 32 -1.95 14.25 -12.78
C GLY A 32 -2.88 14.33 -11.57
N LYS A 33 -4.19 14.08 -11.79
CA LYS A 33 -5.21 14.21 -10.74
C LYS A 33 -4.99 13.15 -9.64
N PRO A 34 -4.88 13.56 -8.36
CA PRO A 34 -4.71 12.61 -7.25
C PRO A 34 -5.90 11.66 -7.14
N LEU A 35 -5.60 10.37 -6.95
CA LEU A 35 -6.61 9.36 -6.62
C LEU A 35 -6.79 9.37 -5.11
N ALA A 36 -7.96 9.81 -4.63
CA ALA A 36 -8.21 10.07 -3.21
C ALA A 36 -7.83 8.89 -2.30
N LEU A 37 -8.25 7.66 -2.65
CA LEU A 37 -7.91 6.46 -1.88
C LEU A 37 -6.39 6.19 -1.86
N VAL A 38 -5.67 6.47 -2.95
CA VAL A 38 -4.22 6.25 -3.04
C VAL A 38 -3.46 7.22 -2.14
N GLU A 39 -3.88 8.49 -2.10
CA GLU A 39 -3.28 9.49 -1.21
C GLU A 39 -3.62 9.21 0.25
N GLU A 40 -4.86 8.80 0.54
CA GLU A 40 -5.25 8.32 1.87
C GLU A 40 -4.33 7.19 2.34
N ILE A 41 -4.11 6.15 1.53
CA ILE A 41 -3.20 5.06 1.86
C ILE A 41 -1.75 5.56 2.03
N ARG A 42 -1.24 6.38 1.12
CA ARG A 42 0.17 6.82 1.17
C ARG A 42 0.50 7.64 2.43
N THR A 43 -0.44 8.44 2.90
CA THR A 43 -0.23 9.40 4.00
C THR A 43 -0.42 8.78 5.39
N ARG A 44 -0.80 7.50 5.48
CA ARG A 44 -0.93 6.81 6.75
C ARG A 44 0.42 6.61 7.45
N ASN A 45 0.42 6.82 8.76
CA ASN A 45 1.62 6.71 9.60
C ASN A 45 2.09 5.26 9.82
N ASP A 46 1.20 4.28 9.65
CA ASP A 46 1.45 2.85 9.85
C ASP A 46 1.80 2.10 8.56
N ILE A 47 2.11 2.82 7.48
CA ILE A 47 2.42 2.24 6.17
C ILE A 47 3.87 2.51 5.77
N LYS A 48 4.51 1.48 5.22
CA LYS A 48 5.82 1.60 4.55
C LYS A 48 5.63 1.58 3.03
N VAL A 49 6.05 2.65 2.36
CA VAL A 49 6.01 2.76 0.90
C VAL A 49 7.38 2.45 0.31
N PHE A 50 7.42 1.51 -0.62
CA PHE A 50 8.61 1.18 -1.41
C PHE A 50 8.48 1.75 -2.82
N SER A 51 9.36 2.69 -3.17
CA SER A 51 9.43 3.22 -4.53
C SER A 51 10.21 2.26 -5.42
N VAL A 52 9.53 1.63 -6.38
CA VAL A 52 10.15 0.71 -7.34
C VAL A 52 10.73 1.51 -8.51
N THR A 53 12.03 1.33 -8.76
CA THR A 53 12.76 1.85 -9.91
C THR A 53 13.29 0.69 -10.76
N LYS A 54 13.84 0.99 -11.94
CA LYS A 54 14.42 -0.04 -12.82
C LYS A 54 15.63 -0.72 -12.15
N GLU A 55 16.36 0.02 -11.33
CA GLU A 55 17.61 -0.37 -10.69
C GLU A 55 17.37 -1.24 -9.45
N ASN A 56 16.32 -0.95 -8.67
CA ASN A 56 16.07 -1.65 -7.40
C ASN A 56 15.06 -2.81 -7.51
N ARG A 57 14.31 -2.95 -8.62
CA ARG A 57 13.19 -3.91 -8.74
C ARG A 57 13.53 -5.36 -8.39
N ASN A 58 14.76 -5.80 -8.68
CA ASN A 58 15.20 -7.17 -8.41
C ASN A 58 15.76 -7.35 -6.99
N HIS A 59 16.01 -6.25 -6.27
CA HIS A 59 16.65 -6.24 -4.95
C HIS A 59 15.69 -5.88 -3.81
N LEU A 60 14.46 -5.44 -4.12
CA LEU A 60 13.47 -5.03 -3.11
C LEU A 60 12.81 -6.19 -2.36
N LEU A 61 12.81 -7.41 -2.92
CA LEU A 61 12.11 -8.55 -2.32
C LEU A 61 12.50 -8.82 -0.86
N PRO A 62 13.80 -8.91 -0.50
CA PRO A 62 14.20 -9.14 0.89
C PRO A 62 13.74 -8.03 1.84
N GLU A 63 13.78 -6.77 1.39
CA GLU A 63 13.35 -5.62 2.20
C GLU A 63 11.83 -5.64 2.45
N ILE A 64 11.04 -5.93 1.43
CA ILE A 64 9.59 -6.05 1.54
C ILE A 64 9.23 -7.21 2.48
N VAL A 65 9.86 -8.37 2.32
CA VAL A 65 9.62 -9.55 3.17
C VAL A 65 9.98 -9.25 4.63
N THR A 66 11.12 -8.60 4.86
CA THR A 66 11.55 -8.21 6.21
C THR A 66 10.54 -7.25 6.86
N CYS A 67 10.06 -6.26 6.10
CA CYS A 67 9.02 -5.33 6.58
C CYS A 67 7.73 -6.06 6.96
N VAL A 68 7.24 -6.95 6.09
CA VAL A 68 6.02 -7.75 6.32
C VAL A 68 6.16 -8.64 7.56
N GLN A 69 7.31 -9.28 7.75
CA GLN A 69 7.56 -10.12 8.91
C GLN A 69 7.66 -9.31 10.21
N SER A 70 8.23 -8.10 10.17
CA SER A 70 8.32 -7.22 11.34
C SER A 70 6.96 -6.72 11.83
N GLY A 71 6.00 -6.52 10.91
CA GLY A 71 4.64 -6.09 11.24
C GLY A 71 3.70 -7.20 11.73
N ARG A 72 4.18 -8.46 11.79
CA ARG A 72 3.45 -9.59 12.38
C ARG A 72 3.71 -9.79 13.88
N LYS A 73 4.64 -9.03 14.47
CA LYS A 73 4.94 -9.06 15.90
C LYS A 73 3.94 -8.19 16.67
#